data_AF-A0A842XY84-F1
#
_entry.id   AF-A0A842XY84-F1
#
_cell.length_a   1.000
_cell.length_b   1.000
_cell.length_c   1.000
_cell.angle_alpha   90.00
_cell.angle_beta   90.00
_cell.angle_gamma   90.00
#
_symmetry.space_group_name_H-M   'P 1'
#
loop_
_entity.id
_entity.type
_entity.pdbx_description
1 polymer ?
#
loop_
_entity_poly.entity_id
_entity_poly.type
_entity_poly.pdbx_seq_one_letter_code
_entity_poly.pdbx_strand_id
1 'polypeptide(L)'
;METLEIPKEIWSPISSLVRHGIYKNEKSALINIIHDLSLSKMTELESGIKGFEEKYKIDFEVFQSKINEAKRENFEKWDDYIEWKAYFTAYNHWKSIHEESSQWL
;
A
#
# COMPACT_ATOMS: atom_id res chain seq x y z
N MET A 1 -29.22 8.38 -10.94
CA MET A 1 -27.74 8.48 -10.87
C MET A 1 -27.44 9.79 -10.21
N GLU A 2 -26.72 9.75 -9.11
CA GLU A 2 -26.19 10.95 -8.48
C GLU A 2 -24.99 11.43 -9.29
N THR A 3 -24.96 12.70 -9.67
CA THR A 3 -23.88 13.29 -10.46
C THR A 3 -23.06 14.22 -9.59
N LEU A 4 -21.74 14.09 -9.63
CA LEU A 4 -20.78 14.95 -8.94
C LEU A 4 -20.12 15.87 -9.96
N GLU A 5 -20.13 17.18 -9.69
CA GLU A 5 -19.36 18.13 -10.48
C GLU A 5 -17.90 18.13 -10.03
N ILE A 6 -16.99 17.87 -10.97
CA ILE A 6 -15.55 17.86 -10.71
C ILE A 6 -14.92 19.12 -11.34
N PRO A 7 -14.15 19.91 -10.58
CA PRO A 7 -13.43 21.06 -11.12
C PRO A 7 -12.56 20.69 -12.33
N LYS A 8 -12.62 21.51 -13.38
CA LYS A 8 -11.89 21.28 -14.63
C LYS A 8 -10.38 21.14 -14.44
N GLU A 9 -9.81 21.86 -13.47
CA GLU A 9 -8.39 21.77 -13.13
C GLU A 9 -7.97 20.38 -12.64
N ILE A 10 -8.86 19.67 -11.94
CA ILE A 10 -8.65 18.29 -11.46
C ILE A 10 -8.87 17.30 -12.60
N TRP A 11 -9.86 17.55 -13.46
CA TRP A 11 -10.21 16.63 -14.56
C TRP A 11 -9.26 16.73 -15.76
N SER A 12 -8.74 17.91 -16.04
CA SER A 12 -7.93 18.20 -17.23
C SER A 12 -6.69 17.30 -17.39
N PRO A 13 -5.91 17.01 -16.33
CA PRO A 13 -4.82 16.04 -16.40
C PRO A 13 -5.27 14.66 -16.87
N ILE A 14 -6.36 14.12 -16.30
CA ILE A 14 -6.88 12.78 -16.63
C ILE A 14 -7.33 12.73 -18.09
N SER A 15 -8.12 13.71 -18.55
CA SER A 15 -8.51 13.80 -19.96
C SER A 15 -7.31 14.03 -20.88
N SER A 16 -6.25 14.68 -20.42
CA SER A 16 -5.01 14.81 -21.19
C SER A 16 -4.39 13.43 -21.46
N LEU A 17 -4.33 12.55 -20.46
CA LEU A 17 -3.77 11.20 -20.62
C LEU A 17 -4.55 10.37 -21.65
N VAL A 18 -5.87 10.52 -21.67
CA VAL A 18 -6.74 9.89 -22.68
C VAL A 18 -6.48 10.46 -24.07
N ARG A 19 -6.38 11.80 -24.21
CA ARG A 19 -6.08 12.46 -25.48
C ARG A 19 -4.73 12.05 -26.08
N HIS A 20 -3.74 11.79 -25.23
CA HIS A 20 -2.43 11.30 -25.67
C HIS A 20 -2.41 9.78 -25.96
N GLY A 21 -3.54 9.09 -25.80
CA GLY A 21 -3.66 7.66 -26.08
C GLY A 21 -3.05 6.75 -25.02
N ILE A 22 -2.71 7.27 -23.83
CA ILE A 22 -2.17 6.48 -22.71
C ILE A 22 -3.25 5.55 -22.16
N TYR A 23 -4.48 6.06 -22.06
CA TYR A 23 -5.63 5.30 -21.58
C TYR A 23 -6.81 5.41 -22.55
N LYS A 24 -7.66 4.37 -22.57
CA LYS A 24 -8.82 4.27 -23.47
C LYS A 24 -9.89 5.33 -23.16
N ASN A 25 -10.10 5.61 -21.89
CA ASN A 25 -11.05 6.60 -21.38
C ASN A 25 -10.68 7.00 -19.94
N GLU A 26 -11.33 8.04 -19.41
CA GLU A 26 -10.99 8.60 -18.11
C GLU A 26 -11.26 7.63 -16.95
N LYS A 27 -12.28 6.77 -17.07
CA LYS A 27 -12.52 5.69 -16.10
C LYS A 27 -11.32 4.74 -16.04
N SER A 28 -10.84 4.28 -17.19
CA SER A 28 -9.67 3.40 -17.25
C SER A 28 -8.41 4.08 -16.74
N ALA A 29 -8.24 5.38 -16.99
CA ALA A 29 -7.12 6.14 -16.47
C ALA A 29 -7.12 6.15 -14.94
N LEU A 30 -8.26 6.49 -14.33
CA LEU A 30 -8.40 6.51 -12.87
C LEU A 30 -8.13 5.14 -12.23
N ILE A 31 -8.73 4.08 -12.78
CA ILE A 31 -8.58 2.72 -12.23
C ILE A 31 -7.12 2.27 -12.32
N ASN A 32 -6.47 2.44 -13.49
CA ASN A 32 -5.08 2.01 -13.66
C ASN A 32 -4.13 2.84 -12.79
N ILE A 33 -4.35 4.15 -12.63
CA ILE A 33 -3.54 4.98 -11.73
C ILE A 33 -3.62 4.48 -10.27
N ILE A 34 -4.83 4.16 -9.79
CA ILE A 34 -5.03 3.63 -8.43
C ILE A 34 -4.41 2.24 -8.28
N HIS A 35 -4.61 1.38 -9.28
CA HIS A 35 -4.04 0.04 -9.32
C HIS A 35 -2.50 0.08 -9.26
N ASP A 36 -1.87 0.92 -10.09
CA ASP A 36 -0.41 1.03 -10.15
C ASP A 36 0.16 1.69 -8.89
N LEU A 37 -0.54 2.71 -8.35
CA LEU A 37 -0.15 3.34 -7.08
C LEU A 37 -0.21 2.35 -5.91
N SER A 38 -1.29 1.58 -5.81
CA SER A 38 -1.45 0.59 -4.74
C SER A 38 -0.39 -0.51 -4.84
N LEU A 39 -0.11 -1.01 -6.04
CA LEU A 39 0.96 -1.96 -6.27
C LEU A 39 2.33 -1.40 -5.90
N SER A 40 2.65 -0.17 -6.32
CA SER A 40 3.91 0.48 -5.97
C SER A 40 4.07 0.64 -4.45
N LYS A 41 3.00 0.99 -3.73
CA LYS A 41 3.02 1.12 -2.27
C LYS A 41 3.19 -0.22 -1.58
N MET A 42 2.55 -1.27 -2.08
CA MET A 42 2.75 -2.63 -1.58
C MET A 42 4.22 -3.06 -1.73
N THR A 43 4.85 -2.83 -2.89
CA THR A 43 6.25 -3.18 -3.12
C THR A 43 7.21 -2.43 -2.19
N GLU A 44 6.99 -1.14 -1.96
CA GLU A 44 7.78 -0.33 -1.02
C GLU A 44 7.71 -0.91 0.40
N LEU A 45 6.50 -1.23 0.87
CA LEU A 45 6.27 -1.75 2.22
C LEU A 45 6.78 -3.20 2.38
N GLU A 46 6.65 -4.02 1.34
CA GLU A 46 7.18 -5.38 1.31
C GLU A 46 8.71 -5.36 1.47
N SER A 47 9.40 -4.39 0.87
CA SER A 47 10.85 -4.21 1.09
C SER A 47 11.18 -3.92 2.55
N GLY A 48 10.37 -3.10 3.24
CA GLY A 48 10.53 -2.83 4.68
C GLY A 48 10.31 -4.09 5.53
N ILE A 49 9.27 -4.87 5.22
CA ILE A 49 9.00 -6.16 5.86
C ILE A 49 10.19 -7.12 5.70
N LYS A 50 10.68 -7.29 4.46
CA LYS A 50 11.83 -8.17 4.17
C LYS A 50 13.10 -7.72 4.89
N GLY A 51 13.33 -6.43 5.04
CA GLY A 51 14.46 -5.91 5.81
C GLY A 51 14.47 -6.41 7.26
N PHE A 52 13.31 -6.48 7.90
CA PHE A 52 13.20 -7.04 9.25
C PHE A 52 13.28 -8.57 9.29
N GLU A 53 12.66 -9.27 8.33
CA GLU A 53 12.80 -10.72 8.19
C GLU A 53 14.28 -11.11 8.01
N GLU A 54 15.04 -10.32 7.26
CA GLU A 54 16.47 -10.51 7.09
C GLU A 54 17.28 -10.17 8.34
N LYS A 55 16.92 -9.11 9.07
CA LYS A 55 17.56 -8.70 10.34
C LYS A 55 17.37 -9.78 11.42
N TYR A 56 16.17 -10.34 11.53
CA TYR A 56 15.80 -11.23 12.62
C TYR A 56 15.79 -12.73 12.26
N LYS A 57 15.86 -13.06 10.96
CA LYS A 57 15.81 -14.43 10.41
C LYS A 57 14.58 -15.23 10.85
N ILE A 58 13.47 -14.54 11.05
CA ILE A 58 12.17 -15.07 11.44
C ILE A 58 11.09 -14.20 10.79
N ASP A 59 9.87 -14.72 10.69
CA ASP A 59 8.71 -13.93 10.30
C ASP A 59 8.21 -13.02 11.44
N PHE A 60 7.29 -12.12 11.09
CA PHE A 60 6.70 -11.16 12.02
C PHE A 60 5.90 -11.80 13.14
N GLU A 61 5.20 -12.91 12.89
CA GLU A 61 4.35 -13.57 13.90
C GLU A 61 5.20 -14.18 15.01
N VAL A 62 6.30 -14.83 14.63
CA VAL A 62 7.30 -15.36 15.55
C VAL A 62 8.00 -14.21 16.29
N PHE A 63 8.32 -13.10 15.62
CA PHE A 63 8.91 -11.94 16.27
C PHE A 63 7.96 -11.33 17.31
N GLN A 64 6.70 -11.09 16.95
CA GLN A 64 5.66 -10.57 17.85
C GLN A 64 5.48 -11.46 19.08
N SER A 65 5.48 -12.79 18.90
CA SER A 65 5.37 -13.74 20.01
C SER A 65 6.56 -13.61 20.97
N LYS A 66 7.78 -13.50 20.44
CA LYS A 66 9.00 -13.27 21.25
C LYS A 66 8.99 -11.95 22.02
N ILE A 67 8.43 -10.89 21.44
CA ILE A 67 8.26 -9.59 22.12
C ILE A 67 7.30 -9.73 23.30
N ASN A 68 6.14 -10.37 23.07
CA ASN A 68 5.11 -10.54 24.10
C ASN A 68 5.54 -11.47 25.25
N GLU A 69 6.35 -12.49 24.96
CA GLU A 69 6.84 -13.46 25.95
C GLU A 69 8.13 -12.99 26.66
N ALA A 70 8.71 -11.86 26.24
CA ALA A 70 9.95 -11.36 26.80
C ALA A 70 9.77 -10.95 28.28
N LYS A 71 10.51 -11.62 29.17
CA LYS A 71 10.51 -11.29 30.62
C LYS A 71 11.17 -9.95 30.94
N ARG A 72 11.95 -9.39 30.01
CA ARG A 72 12.63 -8.10 30.16
C ARG A 72 12.40 -7.28 28.90
N GLU A 73 12.05 -6.02 29.10
CA GLU A 73 11.94 -5.06 28.01
C GLU A 73 13.28 -4.84 27.32
N ASN A 74 13.23 -4.80 26.00
CA ASN A 74 14.29 -4.33 25.14
C ASN A 74 13.67 -3.27 24.22
N PHE A 75 13.97 -2.00 24.49
CA PHE A 75 13.40 -0.86 23.77
C PHE A 75 13.70 -0.90 22.28
N GLU A 76 14.92 -1.27 21.88
CA GLU A 76 15.30 -1.40 20.46
C GLU A 76 14.42 -2.43 19.74
N LYS A 77 14.15 -3.57 20.39
CA LYS A 77 13.27 -4.60 19.83
C LYS A 77 11.81 -4.16 19.79
N TRP A 78 11.38 -3.34 20.74
CA TRP A 78 10.04 -2.76 20.74
C TRP A 78 9.88 -1.71 19.64
N ASP A 79 10.88 -0.87 19.40
CA ASP A 79 10.89 0.10 18.30
C ASP A 79 10.80 -0.62 16.95
N ASP A 80 11.65 -1.64 16.75
CA ASP A 80 11.60 -2.49 15.55
C ASP A 80 10.24 -3.18 15.39
N TYR A 81 9.62 -3.65 16.48
CA TYR A 81 8.29 -4.25 16.43
C TYR A 81 7.22 -3.28 15.99
N ILE A 82 7.24 -2.05 16.52
CA ILE A 82 6.27 -1.01 16.17
C ILE A 82 6.40 -0.65 14.69
N GLU A 83 7.63 -0.47 14.21
CA GLU A 83 7.91 -0.16 12.80
C GLU A 83 7.49 -1.31 11.88
N TRP A 84 7.88 -2.54 12.20
CA TRP A 84 7.54 -3.71 11.40
C TRP A 84 6.01 -3.95 11.35
N LYS A 85 5.33 -3.77 12.48
CA LYS A 85 3.85 -3.84 12.55
C LYS A 85 3.19 -2.76 11.72
N ALA A 86 3.76 -1.55 11.68
CA ALA A 86 3.27 -0.46 10.86
C ALA A 86 3.39 -0.82 9.37
N TYR A 87 4.50 -1.41 8.93
CA TYR A 87 4.65 -1.90 7.56
C TYR A 87 3.61 -2.97 7.20
N PHE A 88 3.39 -3.98 8.05
CA PHE A 88 2.36 -5.00 7.81
C PHE A 88 0.95 -4.40 7.71
N THR A 89 0.63 -3.47 8.61
CA THR A 89 -0.68 -2.82 8.64
C THR A 89 -0.91 -2.00 7.37
N ALA A 90 0.08 -1.19 6.99
CA ALA A 90 0.03 -0.37 5.78
C ALA A 90 -0.03 -1.26 4.52
N TYR A 91 0.74 -2.35 4.48
CA TYR A 91 0.74 -3.28 3.35
C TYR A 91 -0.64 -3.89 3.14
N ASN A 92 -1.26 -4.39 4.22
CA ASN A 92 -2.60 -4.97 4.15
C ASN A 92 -3.66 -3.94 3.72
N HIS A 93 -3.53 -2.69 4.14
CA HIS A 93 -4.41 -1.62 3.69
C HIS A 93 -4.29 -1.37 2.18
N TRP A 94 -3.07 -1.21 1.67
CA TRP A 94 -2.84 -1.02 0.23
C TRP A 94 -3.22 -2.24 -0.59
N LYS A 95 -3.03 -3.44 -0.06
CA LYS A 95 -3.49 -4.69 -0.67
C LYS A 95 -5.01 -4.72 -0.82
N SER A 96 -5.76 -4.30 0.20
CA SER A 96 -7.22 -4.19 0.09
C SER A 96 -7.65 -3.21 -0.99
N ILE A 97 -7.00 -2.05 -1.10
CA ILE A 97 -7.27 -1.06 -2.16
C ILE A 97 -6.94 -1.65 -3.53
N HIS A 98 -5.81 -2.36 -3.64
CA HIS A 98 -5.40 -3.02 -4.88
C HIS A 98 -6.43 -4.07 -5.33
N GLU A 99 -6.86 -4.94 -4.41
CA GLU A 99 -7.87 -5.96 -4.66
C GLU A 99 -9.22 -5.37 -5.06
N GLU A 100 -9.66 -4.29 -4.41
CA GLU A 100 -10.89 -3.57 -4.76
C GLU A 100 -10.80 -2.93 -6.15
N SER A 101 -9.73 -2.18 -6.42
CA SER A 101 -9.54 -1.51 -7.71
C SER A 101 -9.38 -2.48 -8.88
N SER A 102 -8.81 -3.67 -8.63
CA SER A 102 -8.68 -4.74 -9.61
C SER A 102 -10.03 -5.28 -10.08
N GLN A 103 -11.09 -5.16 -9.27
CA GLN A 103 -12.45 -5.55 -9.67
C GLN A 103 -13.09 -4.55 -10.64
N TRP A 104 -12.50 -3.37 -10.82
CA TRP A 104 -13.03 -2.32 -11.69
C TRP A 104 -12.43 -2.34 -13.11
N LEU A 105 -11.30 -3.03 -13.29
CA LEU A 105 -10.62 -3.25 -14.57
C LEU A 105 -11.52 -4.02 -15.56
#